data_AF-A0A397V628-F1
#
_entry.id   AF-A0A397V628-F1
#
_cell.length_a   1.000
_cell.length_b   1.000
_cell.length_c   1.000
_cell.angle_alpha   90.00
_cell.angle_beta   90.00
_cell.angle_gamma   90.00
#
_symmetry.space_group_name_H-M   'P 1'
#
loop_
_entity.id
_entity.type
_entity.pdbx_description
1 polymer ?
#
loop_
_entity_poly.entity_id
_entity_poly.type
_entity_poly.pdbx_seq_one_letter_code
_entity_poly.pdbx_strand_id
1 'polypeptide(L)'
;MISCIRSLKKRNLIQVYEGEHVHTKDNNLLGKFELTSIPSAPQDVSQIKVTFDIGIHSILNVSVVNKTARRSNRILITFDNSQLSKKEIGRMVVDAKKNHAEDEKVA
;
A
#
# COMPACT_ATOMS: atom_id res chain seq x y z
N MET A 1 6.68 -6.63 -7.10
CA MET A 1 5.66 -7.66 -6.79
C MET A 1 4.90 -7.27 -5.51
N ILE A 2 3.61 -7.59 -5.37
CA ILE A 2 2.85 -7.33 -4.12
C ILE A 2 2.82 -8.63 -3.31
N SER A 3 3.21 -8.57 -2.04
CA SER A 3 3.25 -9.71 -1.12
C SER A 3 2.56 -9.39 0.20
N CYS A 4 1.88 -10.37 0.78
CA CYS A 4 1.16 -10.23 2.04
C CYS A 4 1.69 -11.24 3.06
N ILE A 5 2.09 -10.75 4.23
CA ILE A 5 2.67 -11.59 5.28
C ILE A 5 1.83 -11.49 6.55
N ARG A 6 1.45 -12.66 7.07
CA ARG A 6 0.77 -12.80 8.35
C ARG A 6 1.82 -12.83 9.45
N SER A 7 1.74 -11.89 10.39
CA SER A 7 2.59 -11.93 11.58
C SER A 7 2.14 -13.09 12.48
N LEU A 8 3.05 -14.01 12.78
CA LEU A 8 2.80 -15.10 13.73
C LEU A 8 2.95 -14.64 15.18
N LYS A 9 3.71 -13.56 15.43
CA LYS A 9 3.96 -13.00 16.78
C LYS A 9 2.79 -12.17 17.30
N LYS A 10 2.10 -11.44 16.42
CA LYS A 10 0.84 -10.73 16.74
C LYS A 10 -0.29 -11.45 16.04
N ARG A 11 -1.08 -12.22 16.82
CA ARG A 11 -2.21 -12.98 16.31
C ARG A 11 -3.11 -12.02 15.51
N ASN A 12 -3.13 -12.21 14.19
CA ASN A 12 -4.03 -11.56 13.23
C ASN A 12 -3.58 -10.24 12.59
N LEU A 13 -2.32 -9.83 12.76
CA LEU A 13 -1.80 -8.72 11.98
C LEU A 13 -1.42 -9.18 10.57
N ILE A 14 -2.06 -8.59 9.58
CA ILE A 14 -1.76 -8.75 8.16
C ILE A 14 -1.03 -7.49 7.69
N GLN A 15 0.13 -7.69 7.06
CA GLN A 15 0.96 -6.62 6.53
C GLN A 15 1.13 -6.81 5.01
N VAL A 16 0.91 -5.74 4.27
CA VAL A 16 0.98 -5.71 2.80
C VAL A 16 2.25 -4.98 2.40
N TYR A 17 3.07 -5.64 1.60
CA TYR A 17 4.35 -5.14 1.12
C TYR A 17 4.37 -5.07 -0.41
N GLU A 18 5.13 -4.12 -0.93
CA GLU A 18 5.51 -4.02 -2.32
C GLU A 18 7.03 -4.13 -2.46
N GLY A 19 7.49 -4.97 -3.37
CA GLY A 19 8.89 -5.07 -3.77
C GLY A 19 9.19 -6.38 -4.49
N GLU A 20 10.46 -6.60 -4.84
CA GLU A 20 10.90 -7.84 -5.52
C GLU A 20 11.78 -8.71 -4.62
N HIS A 21 12.10 -8.23 -3.42
CA HIS A 21 12.97 -8.93 -2.51
C HIS A 21 12.23 -10.01 -1.71
N VAL A 22 12.95 -11.07 -1.37
CA VAL A 22 12.44 -12.20 -0.58
C VAL A 22 12.13 -11.78 0.86
N HIS A 23 12.94 -10.88 1.43
CA HIS A 23 12.77 -10.41 2.79
C HIS A 23 11.94 -9.14 2.85
N THR A 24 11.00 -9.07 3.80
CA THR A 24 10.15 -7.89 4.02
C THR A 24 10.88 -6.65 4.48
N LYS A 25 12.11 -6.80 4.99
CA LYS A 25 12.93 -5.66 5.45
C LYS A 25 13.36 -4.75 4.31
N ASP A 26 13.50 -5.33 3.12
CA ASP A 26 13.97 -4.65 1.91
C ASP A 26 12.80 -4.26 0.98
N ASN A 27 11.56 -4.53 1.41
CA ASN A 27 10.34 -4.20 0.68
C ASN A 27 9.61 -3.01 1.33
N ASN A 28 8.84 -2.28 0.54
CA ASN A 28 8.05 -1.14 0.99
C ASN A 28 6.75 -1.60 1.69
N LEU A 29 6.50 -1.14 2.92
CA LEU A 29 5.25 -1.45 3.62
C LEU A 29 4.15 -0.51 3.14
N LEU A 30 3.16 -1.08 2.47
CA LEU A 30 2.01 -0.33 1.95
C LEU A 30 0.93 -0.09 3.00
N GLY A 31 0.75 -1.07 3.89
CA GLY A 31 -0.33 -1.03 4.87
C GLY A 31 -0.34 -2.22 5.79
N LYS A 32 -1.09 -2.08 6.89
CA LYS A 32 -1.31 -3.16 7.87
C LYS A 32 -2.72 -3.08 8.40
N PHE A 33 -3.30 -4.25 8.69
CA PHE A 33 -4.63 -4.35 9.28
C PHE A 33 -4.77 -5.63 10.08
N GLU A 34 -5.74 -5.63 10.98
CA GLU A 34 -5.96 -6.75 11.88
C GLU A 34 -7.25 -7.48 11.50
N LEU A 35 -7.21 -8.81 11.49
CA LEU A 35 -8.41 -9.61 11.39
C LEU A 35 -8.91 -9.90 12.81
N THR A 36 -9.94 -9.18 13.25
CA THR A 36 -10.52 -9.40 14.58
C THR A 36 -11.27 -10.74 14.63
N SER A 37 -11.30 -11.36 15.82
CA SER A 37 -12.09 -12.57 16.12
C SER A 37 -11.74 -13.82 15.29
N ILE A 38 -10.46 -14.10 15.01
CA ILE A 38 -10.07 -15.46 14.61
C ILE A 38 -9.95 -16.31 15.88
N PRO A 39 -10.76 -17.37 16.06
CA PRO A 39 -10.55 -18.33 17.14
C PRO A 39 -9.12 -18.86 17.06
N SER A 40 -8.47 -19.11 18.20
CA SER A 40 -7.11 -19.66 18.25
C SER A 40 -7.12 -21.11 17.77
N ALA A 41 -7.30 -21.32 16.46
CA ALA A 41 -7.26 -22.61 15.81
C ALA A 41 -5.79 -22.99 15.56
N PRO A 42 -5.47 -24.30 15.53
CA PRO A 42 -4.17 -24.78 15.08
C PRO A 42 -3.81 -24.16 13.72
N GLN A 43 -2.55 -23.76 13.54
CA GLN A 43 -2.06 -23.06 12.34
C GLN A 43 -2.47 -23.73 11.03
N ASP A 44 -2.61 -25.05 11.04
CA ASP A 44 -2.94 -25.89 9.89
C ASP A 44 -4.40 -25.74 9.41
N VAL A 45 -5.33 -25.35 10.29
CA VAL A 45 -6.79 -25.42 10.02
C VAL A 45 -7.37 -24.07 9.55
N SER A 46 -6.71 -22.95 9.83
CA SER A 46 -7.23 -21.62 9.49
C SER A 46 -6.91 -21.25 8.04
N GLN A 47 -7.78 -21.63 7.10
CA GLN A 47 -7.67 -21.24 5.70
C GLN A 47 -8.01 -19.74 5.52
N ILE A 48 -6.98 -18.93 5.29
CA ILE A 48 -7.10 -17.50 5.00
C ILE A 48 -6.90 -17.30 3.49
N LYS A 49 -7.91 -16.74 2.83
CA LYS A 49 -7.81 -16.32 1.43
C LYS A 49 -7.55 -14.82 1.39
N VAL A 50 -6.43 -14.42 0.80
CA VAL A 50 -6.11 -13.02 0.49
C VAL A 50 -6.42 -12.79 -0.98
N THR A 51 -7.10 -11.68 -1.29
CA THR A 51 -7.44 -11.25 -2.64
C THR A 51 -6.91 -9.84 -2.84
N PHE A 52 -6.21 -9.63 -3.96
CA PHE A 52 -5.69 -8.34 -4.37
C PHE A 52 -6.45 -7.91 -5.61
N ASP A 53 -7.06 -6.73 -5.54
CA ASP A 53 -7.81 -6.13 -6.63
C ASP A 53 -7.19 -4.75 -6.92
N ILE A 54 -6.70 -4.58 -8.14
CA ILE A 54 -6.06 -3.34 -8.58
C ILE A 54 -7.10 -2.58 -9.41
N GLY A 55 -7.61 -1.51 -8.82
CA GLY A 55 -8.60 -0.65 -9.44
C GLY A 55 -7.98 0.49 -10.26
N ILE A 56 -8.87 1.27 -10.88
CA ILE A 56 -8.53 2.51 -11.58
C ILE A 56 -7.96 3.53 -10.57
N HIS A 57 -7.02 4.38 -10.99
CA HIS A 57 -6.30 5.35 -10.14
C HIS A 57 -5.40 4.74 -9.06
N SER A 58 -4.79 3.58 -9.32
CA SER A 58 -3.77 2.99 -8.44
C SER A 58 -4.30 2.70 -7.02
N ILE A 59 -5.59 2.37 -6.91
CA ILE A 59 -6.20 1.93 -5.66
C ILE A 59 -6.05 0.41 -5.58
N LEU A 60 -5.25 -0.06 -4.63
CA LEU A 60 -5.11 -1.47 -4.30
C LEU A 60 -6.12 -1.82 -3.20
N ASN A 61 -7.11 -2.64 -3.54
CA ASN A 61 -8.02 -3.23 -2.59
C ASN A 61 -7.47 -4.60 -2.16
N VAL A 62 -7.09 -4.71 -0.89
CA VAL A 62 -6.64 -5.97 -0.29
C VAL A 62 -7.73 -6.47 0.62
N SER A 63 -8.35 -7.58 0.23
CA SER A 63 -9.42 -8.23 0.98
C SER A 63 -8.97 -9.58 1.50
N VAL A 64 -9.27 -9.86 2.77
CA VAL A 64 -8.91 -11.11 3.43
C VAL A 64 -10.16 -11.76 3.98
N VAL A 65 -10.33 -13.04 3.66
CA VAL A 65 -11.45 -13.86 4.11
C VAL A 65 -10.89 -15.09 4.81
N ASN A 66 -11.26 -15.26 6.07
CA ASN A 66 -11.06 -16.50 6.79
C ASN A 66 -12.25 -17.43 6.51
N LYS A 67 -12.00 -18.54 5.80
CA LYS A 67 -13.05 -19.51 5.45
C LYS A 67 -13.61 -20.23 6.68
N THR A 68 -12.78 -20.50 7.67
CA THR A 68 -13.14 -21.24 8.88
C THR A 68 -14.01 -20.38 9.80
N ALA A 69 -13.64 -19.12 10.01
CA ALA A 69 -14.36 -18.21 10.90
C ALA A 69 -15.53 -17.46 10.20
N ARG A 70 -15.65 -17.59 8.87
CA ARG A 70 -16.53 -16.76 8.02
C ARG A 70 -16.41 -15.26 8.31
N ARG A 71 -15.18 -14.81 8.62
CA ARG A 71 -14.85 -13.40 8.88
C ARG A 71 -14.06 -12.85 7.72
N SER A 72 -14.36 -11.61 7.36
CA SER A 72 -13.67 -10.88 6.31
C SER A 72 -13.26 -9.52 6.81
N ASN A 73 -12.08 -9.06 6.39
CA ASN A 73 -11.67 -7.67 6.54
C ASN A 73 -10.99 -7.20 5.25
N ARG A 74 -11.04 -5.90 4.98
CA ARG A 74 -10.42 -5.31 3.78
C ARG A 74 -9.78 -3.97 4.09
N ILE A 75 -8.76 -3.65 3.31
CA ILE A 75 -8.17 -2.32 3.27
C ILE A 75 -8.08 -1.81 1.85
N LEU A 76 -8.28 -0.50 1.72
CA LEU A 76 -8.05 0.25 0.49
C LEU A 76 -6.74 0.98 0.67
N ILE A 77 -5.74 0.62 -0.14
CA ILE A 77 -4.44 1.28 -0.17
C ILE A 77 -4.38 2.11 -1.44
N THR A 78 -4.25 3.42 -1.31
CA THR A 78 -4.00 4.32 -2.43
C THR A 78 -2.49 4.41 -2.66
N PHE A 79 -2.02 3.93 -3.81
CA PHE A 79 -0.65 4.16 -4.26
C PHE A 79 -0.53 5.57 -4.80
N ASP A 80 -0.35 6.52 -3.89
CA ASP A 80 0.00 7.87 -4.27
C ASP A 80 1.50 7.91 -4.55
N ASN A 81 1.87 7.74 -5.83
CA ASN A 81 3.22 8.03 -6.31
C ASN A 81 3.61 9.53 -6.10
N SER A 82 2.76 10.37 -5.49
CA SER A 82 3.04 11.78 -5.18
C SER A 82 4.10 12.05 -4.12
N GLN A 83 4.88 11.07 -3.66
CA GLN A 83 6.18 11.45 -3.09
C GLN A 83 7.06 12.18 -4.12
N LEU A 84 6.82 11.99 -5.42
CA LEU A 84 7.49 12.77 -6.49
C LEU A 84 6.70 13.97 -6.99
N SER A 85 5.37 14.05 -6.81
CA SER A 85 4.59 15.05 -7.55
C SER A 85 4.51 16.43 -6.88
N LYS A 86 4.32 16.53 -5.55
CA LYS A 86 4.11 17.88 -4.95
C LYS A 86 5.36 18.75 -4.90
N LYS A 87 6.54 18.15 -4.70
CA LYS A 87 7.80 18.89 -4.57
C LYS A 87 8.42 19.26 -5.92
N GLU A 88 8.24 18.43 -6.95
CA GLU A 88 8.66 18.74 -8.32
C GLU A 88 7.72 19.73 -9.01
N ILE A 89 6.40 19.60 -8.86
CA ILE A 89 5.43 20.57 -9.40
C ILE A 89 5.71 21.97 -8.86
N GLY A 90 6.02 22.10 -7.56
CA GLY A 90 6.37 23.39 -6.95
C GLY A 90 7.63 24.02 -7.55
N ARG A 91 8.65 23.22 -7.85
CA ARG A 91 9.88 23.70 -8.51
C ARG A 91 9.65 24.12 -9.95
N MET A 92 8.90 23.32 -10.72
CA MET A 92 8.58 23.66 -12.12
C MET A 92 7.75 24.95 -12.22
N VAL A 93 6.82 25.20 -11.28
CA VAL A 93 6.02 26.44 -11.27
C VAL A 93 6.86 27.66 -10.87
N VAL A 94 7.80 27.51 -9.93
CA VAL A 94 8.72 28.60 -9.55
C VAL A 94 9.69 28.93 -10.68
N ASP A 95 10.26 27.92 -11.35
CA ASP A 95 11.20 28.10 -12.45
C ASP A 95 10.53 28.76 -13.67
N ALA A 96 9.32 28.31 -14.02
CA ALA A 96 8.53 28.92 -15.09
C ALA A 96 8.18 30.39 -14.81
N LYS A 97 7.82 30.74 -13.57
CA LYS A 97 7.57 32.14 -13.18
C LYS A 97 8.84 32.99 -13.22
N LYS A 98 9.98 32.41 -12.88
CA LYS A 98 11.27 33.12 -12.85
C LYS A 98 11.77 33.42 -14.27
N ASN A 99 11.68 32.44 -15.18
CA ASN A 99 12.07 32.64 -16.58
C ASN A 99 11.13 33.60 -17.33
N HIS A 100 9.83 33.56 -17.08
CA HIS A 100 8.89 34.51 -17.70
C HIS A 100 9.22 35.98 -17.35
N ALA A 101 9.68 36.25 -16.12
CA ALA A 101 10.08 37.58 -15.69
C ALA A 101 11.45 38.03 -16.23
N GLU A 102 12.30 37.11 -16.69
CA GLU A 102 13.56 37.46 -17.36
C GLU A 102 13.36 37.71 -18.85
N ASP A 103 12.48 36.95 -19.53
CA ASP A 103 12.07 37.21 -20.91
C ASP A 103 11.37 38.57 -21.08
N GLU A 104 10.54 38.99 -20.11
CA GLU A 104 9.85 40.29 -20.13
C GLU A 104 10.79 41.50 -19.90
N LYS A 105 12.01 41.28 -19.38
CA LYS A 105 13.02 42.34 -19.19
C LYS A 105 13.95 42.52 -20.37
N VAL A 106 13.94 41.59 -21.32
CA VAL A 106 14.79 41.60 -22.52
C VAL A 106 14.03 42.11 -23.77
N ALA A 107 12.73 42.40 -23.63
CA ALA A 107 11.89 43.00 -24.68
C ALA A 107 11.86 44.54 -24.62
#